data_AF-A0A920PHT7-F1
#
_entry.id   AF-A0A920PHT7-F1
#
_cell.length_a   1.000
_cell.length_b   1.000
_cell.length_c   1.000
_cell.angle_alpha   90.00
_cell.angle_beta   90.00
_cell.angle_gamma   90.00
#
_symmetry.space_group_name_H-M   'P 1'
#
loop_
_entity.id
_entity.type
_entity.pdbx_description
1 polymer ?
#
loop_
_entity_poly.entity_id
_entity_poly.type
_entity_poly.pdbx_seq_one_letter_code
_entity_poly.pdbx_strand_id
1 'polypeptide(L)' 'MIINAWGKIIDQLDTGDGIVICDIDLEELRSIRQSFPSLKHKVLNND' A
#
# COMPACT_ATOMS: atom_id res chain seq x y z
N MET A 1 -8.70 3.48 -7.99
CA MET A 1 -7.89 2.27 -7.75
C MET A 1 -7.28 2.38 -6.36
N ILE A 2 -7.46 1.35 -5.54
CA ILE A 2 -6.91 1.20 -4.19
C ILE A 2 -5.96 0.01 -4.24
N ILE A 3 -4.75 0.15 -3.72
CA ILE A 3 -3.67 -0.86 -3.82
C ILE A 3 -3.06 -1.07 -2.44
N ASN A 4 -2.75 -2.31 -2.07
CA ASN A 4 -2.02 -2.61 -0.83
C ASN A 4 -0.51 -2.33 -0.95
N ALA A 5 0.21 -2.50 0.16
CA ALA A 5 1.65 -2.27 0.25
C ALA A 5 2.51 -3.26 -0.56
N TRP A 6 1.92 -4.28 -1.18
CA TRP A 6 2.60 -5.27 -2.03
C TRP A 6 2.25 -5.14 -3.52
N GLY A 7 1.56 -4.05 -3.91
CA GLY A 7 1.19 -3.79 -5.30
C GLY A 7 -0.06 -4.52 -5.79
N LYS A 8 -0.80 -5.19 -4.91
CA LYS A 8 -2.08 -5.83 -5.27
C LYS A 8 -3.19 -4.79 -5.33
N ILE A 9 -3.93 -4.76 -6.45
CA ILE A 9 -5.15 -3.97 -6.59
C ILE A 9 -6.22 -4.57 -5.67
N ILE A 10 -6.74 -3.75 -4.76
CA ILE A 10 -7.79 -4.10 -3.81
C ILE A 10 -9.16 -3.76 -4.37
N ASP A 11 -9.29 -2.59 -4.99
CA ASP A 11 -10.52 -2.18 -5.65
C ASP A 11 -10.26 -1.10 -6.72
N GLN A 12 -11.07 -1.06 -7.76
CA GLN A 12 -10.94 -0.12 -8.86
C GLN A 12 -12.28 0.07 -9.59
N LEU A 13 -12.51 1.31 -10.06
CA LEU A 13 -13.52 1.60 -11.06
C LEU A 13 -12.83 1.68 -12.42
N ASP A 14 -13.19 0.78 -13.33
CA ASP A 14 -12.50 0.65 -14.63
C ASP A 14 -12.98 1.68 -15.66
N THR A 15 -14.26 2.03 -15.64
CA THR A 15 -14.87 3.01 -16.55
C THR A 15 -16.07 3.70 -15.91
N GLY A 16 -16.46 4.86 -16.45
CA GLY A 16 -17.65 5.60 -16.02
C GLY A 16 -17.49 6.36 -14.71
N ASP A 17 -18.58 7.00 -14.28
CA ASP A 17 -18.63 7.81 -13.05
C ASP A 17 -19.06 6.94 -11.86
N GLY A 18 -18.36 7.07 -10.73
CA GLY A 18 -18.67 6.29 -9.54
C GLY A 18 -17.69 6.52 -8.39
N ILE A 19 -17.96 5.86 -7.27
CA ILE A 19 -17.13 5.90 -6.05
C ILE A 19 -16.69 4.49 -5.72
N VAL A 20 -15.42 4.33 -5.38
CA VAL A 20 -14.81 3.07 -4.92
C VAL A 20 -14.54 3.20 -3.42
N ILE A 21 -14.98 2.22 -2.63
CA ILE A 21 -14.82 2.19 -1.17
C ILE A 21 -14.36 0.79 -0.79
N CYS A 22 -13.26 0.67 -0.04
CA CYS A 22 -12.83 -0.60 0.53
C CYS A 22 -12.32 -0.42 1.97
N ASP A 23 -12.33 -1.51 2.73
CA ASP A 23 -11.65 -1.58 4.02
C ASP A 23 -10.15 -1.79 3.85
N ILE A 24 -9.37 -1.30 4.81
CA ILE A 24 -7.92 -1.50 4.86
C ILE A 24 -7.60 -2.50 5.97
N ASP A 25 -6.92 -3.59 5.62
CA ASP A 25 -6.36 -4.51 6.61
C ASP A 25 -5.07 -3.94 7.20
N LEU A 26 -5.16 -3.46 8.44
CA LEU A 26 -4.03 -2.90 9.17
C LEU A 26 -3.04 -3.96 9.66
N GLU A 27 -3.48 -5.20 9.87
CA GLU A 27 -2.59 -6.29 10.29
C GLU A 27 -1.73 -6.76 9.13
N GLU A 28 -2.31 -6.90 7.92
CA GLU A 28 -1.55 -7.16 6.70
C GLU A 28 -0.48 -6.08 6.48
N LEU A 29 -0.85 -4.80 6.60
CA LEU A 29 0.07 -3.69 6.45
C LEU A 29 1.24 -3.74 7.44
N ARG A 30 0.96 -4.06 8.71
CA ARG A 30 2.00 -4.20 9.75
C ARG A 30 2.92 -5.38 9.44
N SER A 31 2.36 -6.51 9.04
CA SER A 31 3.12 -7.72 8.68
C SER A 31 4.08 -7.44 7.52
N ILE A 32 3.61 -6.80 6.44
CA ILE A 32 4.45 -6.43 5.28
C ILE A 32 5.60 -5.50 5.70
N ARG A 33 5.34 -4.51 6.56
CA ARG A 33 6.38 -3.57 7.02
C ARG A 33 7.39 -4.23 7.95
N GLN A 34 7.01 -5.29 8.66
CA GLN A 34 7.93 -6.09 9.47
C GLN A 34 8.80 -7.00 8.60
N SER A 35 8.22 -7.65 7.59
CA SER A 35 8.95 -8.54 6.67
C SER A 35 9.85 -7.80 5.70
N PHE A 36 9.46 -6.58 5.29
CA PHE A 36 10.24 -5.72 4.40
C PHE A 36 10.36 -4.30 4.98
N PRO A 37 11.25 -4.07 5.97
CA PRO A 37 11.39 -2.80 6.66
C PRO A 37 12.20 -1.78 5.85
N SER A 38 11.78 -1.50 4.61
CA SER A 38 12.49 -0.66 3.63
C SER A 38 12.92 0.70 4.18
N LEU A 39 12.09 1.31 5.02
CA LEU A 39 12.38 2.61 5.63
C LEU A 39 13.61 2.58 6.56
N LYS A 40 13.99 1.43 7.13
CA LYS A 40 15.22 1.30 7.94
C LYS A 40 16.50 1.41 7.11
N HIS A 41 16.39 1.19 5.81
CA HIS A 41 17.51 1.26 4.86
C HIS A 41 17.52 2.58 4.07
N LYS A 42 16.61 3.51 4.38
CA LYS A 42 16.53 4.80 3.69
C LYS A 42 17.68 5.70 4.13
N VAL A 43 18.58 6.02 3.21
CA VAL A 43 19.63 7.04 3.40
C VAL A 43 19.03 8.39 3.01
N LEU A 44 19.01 9.34 3.95
CA LEU A 44 18.42 10.67 3.74
C LEU A 44 19.47 11.71 3.36
N ASN A 45 20.71 11.56 3.84
CA ASN A 45 21.81 12.47 3.55
C ASN A 45 23.02 11.61 3.17
N ASN A 46 23.62 11.90 2.02
CA ASN A 46 24.88 11.33 1.58
C ASN A 46 25.81 12.51 1.34
N ASP A 47 26.60 12.87 2.35
CA ASP A 47 27.65 13.90 2.24
C ASP A 47 28.79 13.42 1.32
#